data_AF-A0A235EXC5-F1
#
_entry.id   AF-A0A235EXC5-F1
#
_cell.length_a   1.000
_cell.length_b   1.000
_cell.length_c   1.000
_cell.angle_alpha   90.00
_cell.angle_beta   90.00
_cell.angle_gamma   90.00
#
_symmetry.space_group_name_H-M   'P 1'
#
loop_
_entity.id
_entity.type
_entity.pdbx_description
1 polymer ?
#
loop_
_entity_poly.entity_id
_entity_poly.type
_entity_poly.pdbx_seq_one_letter_code
_entity_poly.pdbx_strand_id
1 'polypeptide(L)'
;MYDASLKIERHSGPTREWVICVVTPGFAGLWERWTPADGGESIDTFTVITTDANAIMRPLHDRMPVILAPSDYVTWLTKGTDPGLLTRLIAPCPEGLLQVYPVSKALGSVANEGPDLIRPLAV
;
A
#
# COMPACT_ATOMS: atom_id res chain seq x y z
N MET A 1 16.04 5.30 -4.92
CA MET A 1 15.38 4.80 -3.71
C MET A 1 13.91 4.72 -4.08
N TYR A 2 13.34 3.52 -4.14
CA TYR A 2 11.95 3.35 -4.59
C TYR A 2 11.05 3.50 -3.37
N ASP A 3 10.37 4.64 -3.25
CA ASP A 3 9.36 4.85 -2.23
C ASP A 3 8.04 4.27 -2.72
N ALA A 4 7.38 3.45 -1.91
CA ALA A 4 6.03 2.99 -2.22
C ALA A 4 5.04 4.09 -1.83
N SER A 5 4.21 4.52 -2.80
CA SER A 5 3.20 5.55 -2.58
C SER A 5 1.78 5.02 -2.81
N LEU A 6 0.84 5.42 -1.95
CA LEU A 6 -0.58 5.13 -2.12
C LEU A 6 -1.35 6.44 -2.32
N LYS A 7 -2.22 6.45 -3.33
CA LYS A 7 -3.24 7.49 -3.49
C LYS A 7 -4.40 7.18 -2.54
N ILE A 8 -4.86 8.18 -1.77
CA ILE A 8 -6.11 8.09 -1.03
C ILE A 8 -7.01 9.29 -1.34
N GLU A 9 -8.25 8.97 -1.70
CA GLU A 9 -9.31 9.94 -1.89
C GLU A 9 -10.12 10.10 -0.60
N ARG A 10 -10.11 11.30 -0.02
CA ARG A 10 -10.93 11.62 1.14
C ARG A 10 -12.36 11.92 0.69
N HIS A 11 -13.32 11.12 1.14
CA HIS A 11 -14.73 11.23 0.76
C HIS A 11 -15.53 12.31 1.55
N SER A 12 -14.89 13.10 2.42
CA SER A 12 -15.53 14.15 3.24
C SER A 12 -14.83 15.52 3.13
N GLY A 13 -15.55 16.54 2.66
CA GLY A 13 -15.07 17.93 2.50
C GLY A 13 -14.69 18.32 1.06
N PRO A 14 -14.05 19.48 0.82
CA PRO A 14 -13.57 19.84 -0.52
C PRO A 14 -12.56 18.78 -1.00
N THR A 15 -12.81 18.16 -2.16
CA THR A 15 -12.00 17.08 -2.71
C THR A 15 -10.55 17.51 -2.81
N ARG A 16 -9.67 16.87 -2.04
CA ARG A 16 -8.21 16.96 -2.18
C ARG A 16 -7.69 15.54 -2.26
N GLU A 17 -6.77 15.31 -3.19
CA GLU A 17 -6.05 14.05 -3.32
C GLU A 17 -4.90 14.04 -2.31
N TRP A 18 -4.70 12.91 -1.64
CA TRP A 18 -3.62 12.72 -0.67
C TRP A 18 -2.71 11.61 -1.13
N VAL A 19 -1.41 11.80 -0.92
CA VAL A 19 -0.41 10.74 -1.09
C VAL A 19 0.09 10.33 0.27
N ILE A 20 0.20 9.02 0.46
CA ILE A 20 0.95 8.41 1.55
C ILE A 20 2.29 7.99 0.99
N CYS A 21 3.36 8.52 1.56
CA CYS A 21 4.70 8.00 1.34
C CYS A 21 5.05 7.07 2.49
N VAL A 22 5.46 5.84 2.16
CA VAL A 22 5.97 4.88 3.14
C VAL A 22 7.49 4.97 3.13
N VAL A 23 8.07 5.27 4.30
CA VAL A 23 9.52 5.44 4.47
C VAL A 23 10.26 4.08 4.34
N THR A 24 9.54 2.96 4.33
CA THR A 24 10.03 1.59 4.14
C THR A 24 9.30 0.87 3.00
N PRO A 25 10.00 0.35 1.98
CA PRO A 25 9.36 -0.21 0.80
C PRO A 25 8.96 -1.67 0.99
N GLY A 26 7.68 -1.95 1.29
CA GLY A 26 7.16 -3.31 1.21
C GLY A 26 5.76 -3.47 1.80
N PHE A 27 4.80 -3.87 0.96
CA PHE A 27 3.48 -4.29 1.42
C PHE A 27 3.43 -5.82 1.55
N ALA A 28 2.78 -6.30 2.60
CA ALA A 28 2.45 -7.72 2.69
C ALA A 28 1.42 -8.07 1.62
N GLY A 29 1.65 -9.17 0.92
CA GLY A 29 0.79 -9.60 -0.18
C GLY A 29 0.81 -11.09 -0.37
N LEU A 30 -0.24 -11.57 -1.04
CA LEU A 30 -0.35 -12.95 -1.52
C LEU A 30 -0.30 -12.93 -3.04
N TRP A 31 0.19 -13.99 -3.65
CA TRP A 31 0.19 -14.14 -5.10
C TRP A 31 -0.21 -15.57 -5.49
N GLU A 32 -0.81 -15.70 -6.65
CA GLU A 32 -1.13 -16.99 -7.23
C GLU A 32 -0.99 -16.96 -8.75
N ARG A 33 -0.71 -18.14 -9.33
CA ARG A 33 -0.78 -18.37 -10.76
C ARG A 33 -2.09 -19.07 -11.07
N TRP A 34 -2.91 -18.44 -11.90
CA TRP A 34 -4.11 -19.05 -12.45
C TRP A 34 -3.83 -19.52 -13.89
N THR A 35 -4.15 -20.78 -14.20
CA THR A 35 -4.02 -21.34 -15.54
C THR A 35 -5.42 -21.66 -16.08
N PRO A 36 -5.83 -21.06 -17.22
CA PRO A 36 -7.11 -21.36 -17.85
C PRO A 36 -7.24 -22.85 -18.24
N ALA A 37 -8.40 -23.44 -17.99
CA ALA A 37 -8.65 -24.86 -18.31
C ALA A 37 -8.78 -25.14 -19.82
N ASP A 38 -9.08 -24.11 -20.61
CA ASP A 38 -9.21 -24.16 -22.07
C ASP A 38 -7.87 -24.01 -22.81
N GLY A 39 -6.75 -23.99 -22.08
CA GLY A 39 -5.41 -23.91 -22.66
C GLY A 39 -4.92 -22.48 -22.94
N GLY A 40 -5.60 -21.46 -22.40
CA GLY A 40 -5.12 -20.07 -22.44
C GLY A 40 -3.82 -19.84 -21.65
N GLU A 41 -3.28 -18.62 -21.76
CA GLU A 41 -2.07 -18.21 -21.05
C GLU A 41 -2.29 -18.16 -19.53
N SER A 42 -1.30 -18.60 -18.76
CA SER A 42 -1.35 -18.49 -17.30
C SER A 42 -1.18 -17.04 -16.87
N ILE A 43 -1.95 -16.63 -15.86
CA ILE A 43 -1.93 -15.27 -15.32
C ILE A 43 -1.39 -15.33 -13.89
N ASP A 44 -0.30 -14.61 -13.65
CA ASP A 44 0.18 -14.34 -12.30
C ASP A 44 -0.57 -13.13 -11.74
N THR A 45 -1.24 -13.33 -10.60
CA THR A 45 -1.97 -12.29 -9.90
C THR A 45 -1.43 -12.13 -8.49
N PHE A 46 -1.61 -10.96 -7.91
CA PHE A 46 -1.30 -10.72 -6.51
C PHE A 46 -2.36 -9.82 -5.87
N THR A 47 -2.40 -9.84 -4.55
CA THR A 47 -3.23 -8.97 -3.73
C THR A 47 -2.41 -8.40 -2.58
N VAL A 48 -2.75 -7.18 -2.18
CA VAL A 48 -2.15 -6.51 -1.02
C VAL A 48 -3.04 -6.76 0.20
N ILE A 49 -2.43 -7.22 1.29
CA ILE A 49 -3.13 -7.43 2.55
C ILE A 49 -3.36 -6.07 3.23
N THR A 50 -4.58 -5.87 3.72
CA THR A 50 -4.95 -4.68 4.49
C THR A 50 -5.23 -5.01 5.95
N THR A 51 -5.09 -3.99 6.79
CA THR A 51 -5.38 -4.01 8.23
C THR A 51 -6.12 -2.72 8.62
N ASP A 52 -6.45 -2.56 9.89
CA ASP A 52 -7.11 -1.36 10.40
C ASP A 52 -6.20 -0.13 10.27
N ALA A 53 -6.79 1.04 10.07
CA ALA A 53 -6.04 2.28 10.02
C ALA A 53 -5.46 2.68 11.39
N ASN A 54 -4.21 3.13 11.38
CA ASN A 54 -3.56 3.82 12.51
C ASN A 54 -4.04 5.30 12.62
N ALA A 55 -3.50 6.08 13.56
CA ALA A 55 -4.04 7.40 13.87
C ALA A 55 -3.92 8.40 12.71
N ILE A 56 -2.83 8.36 11.94
CA ILE A 56 -2.64 9.24 10.77
C ILE A 56 -3.51 8.83 9.58
N MET A 57 -3.86 7.54 9.47
CA MET A 57 -4.66 7.00 8.37
C MET A 57 -6.17 7.15 8.57
N ARG A 58 -6.66 7.00 9.81
CA ARG A 58 -8.10 7.02 10.15
C ARG A 58 -8.87 8.23 9.59
N PRO A 59 -8.33 9.47 9.58
CA PRO A 59 -9.03 10.61 8.99
C PRO A 59 -9.23 10.52 7.47
N LEU A 60 -8.48 9.65 6.79
CA LEU A 60 -8.52 9.47 5.34
C LEU A 60 -9.31 8.23 4.94
N HIS A 61 -9.10 7.10 5.65
CA HIS A 61 -9.74 5.82 5.39
C HIS A 61 -9.65 4.89 6.61
N ASP A 62 -10.60 3.96 6.77
CA ASP A 62 -10.66 3.04 7.93
C ASP A 62 -9.66 1.87 7.85
N ARG A 63 -9.03 1.70 6.70
CA ARG A 63 -8.11 0.60 6.37
C ARG A 63 -6.82 1.13 5.78
N MET A 64 -5.73 0.40 5.99
CA MET A 64 -4.43 0.66 5.38
C MET A 64 -3.75 -0.66 4.96
N PRO A 65 -2.81 -0.64 4.01
CA PRO A 65 -1.99 -1.82 3.73
C PRO A 65 -1.13 -2.22 4.94
N VAL A 66 -0.86 -3.51 5.06
CA VAL A 66 0.15 -4.01 5.98
C VAL A 66 1.52 -3.68 5.40
N ILE A 67 2.27 -2.85 6.12
CA ILE A 67 3.63 -2.44 5.75
C ILE A 67 4.62 -3.30 6.54
N LEU A 68 5.50 -3.99 5.84
CA LEU A 68 6.50 -4.85 6.44
C LEU A 68 7.77 -4.06 6.73
N ALA A 69 8.33 -4.23 7.93
CA ALA A 69 9.67 -3.75 8.22
C ALA A 69 10.70 -4.60 7.46
N PRO A 70 11.85 -4.04 7.04
CA PRO A 70 12.90 -4.80 6.36
C PRO A 70 13.37 -6.05 7.13
N SER A 71 13.32 -6.02 8.46
CA SER A 71 13.64 -7.17 9.32
C SER A 71 12.69 -8.36 9.14
N ASP A 72 11.46 -8.12 8.67
CA ASP A 72 10.40 -9.12 8.62
C ASP A 72 10.26 -9.76 7.24
N TYR A 73 10.99 -9.27 6.23
CA TYR A 73 10.89 -9.78 4.85
C TYR A 73 11.26 -11.26 4.76
N VAL A 74 12.30 -11.69 5.48
CA VAL A 74 12.70 -13.11 5.49
C VAL A 74 11.58 -13.96 6.09
N THR A 75 11.00 -13.55 7.22
CA THR A 75 9.86 -14.25 7.83
C THR A 75 8.68 -14.32 6.86
N TRP A 76 8.36 -13.21 6.17
CA TRP A 76 7.23 -13.13 5.22
C TRP A 76 7.42 -14.01 3.97
N LEU A 77 8.62 -14.00 3.38
CA LEU A 77 8.90 -14.65 2.09
C LEU A 77 9.34 -16.11 2.22
N THR A 78 9.68 -16.58 3.42
CA THR A 78 10.15 -17.95 3.64
C THR A 78 8.99 -18.95 3.58
N LYS A 79 9.08 -19.91 2.66
CA LYS A 79 8.12 -21.01 2.57
C LYS A 79 8.20 -21.87 3.84
N GLY A 80 7.04 -22.14 4.44
CA GLY A 80 6.96 -22.95 5.66
C GLY A 80 7.20 -22.19 6.95
N THR A 81 7.30 -20.85 6.91
CA THR A 81 7.19 -20.01 8.11
C THR A 81 5.90 -20.37 8.87
N ASP A 82 6.01 -20.45 10.19
CA ASP A 82 4.87 -20.67 11.07
C ASP A 82 3.75 -19.64 10.80
N PRO A 83 2.50 -20.08 10.54
CA PRO A 83 1.38 -19.16 10.29
C PRO A 83 1.10 -18.19 11.44
N GLY A 84 1.39 -18.58 12.69
CA GLY A 84 1.27 -17.72 13.85
C GLY A 84 2.25 -16.55 13.83
N LEU A 85 3.47 -16.75 13.33
CA LEU A 85 4.44 -15.67 13.10
C LEU A 85 3.98 -14.73 11.98
N LEU A 86 3.47 -15.26 10.86
CA LEU A 86 2.96 -14.44 9.75
C LEU A 86 1.77 -13.58 10.18
N THR A 87 0.83 -14.16 10.94
CA THR A 87 -0.37 -13.44 11.39
C THR A 87 -0.02 -12.27 12.32
N ARG A 88 1.04 -12.38 13.11
CA ARG A 88 1.52 -11.28 13.98
C ARG A 88 2.05 -10.08 13.18
N LEU A 89 2.49 -10.28 11.95
CA LEU A 89 2.93 -9.20 11.06
C LEU A 89 1.75 -8.45 10.43
N ILE A 90 0.52 -8.98 10.50
CA ILE A 90 -0.70 -8.37 9.96
C ILE A 90 -1.24 -7.35 10.98
N ALA A 91 -0.56 -6.21 11.08
CA ALA A 91 -0.90 -5.14 12.01
C ALA A 91 -0.69 -3.76 11.37
N PRO A 92 -1.37 -2.70 11.87
CA PRO A 92 -1.09 -1.33 11.46
C PRO A 92 0.38 -1.00 11.72
N CYS A 93 1.03 -0.26 10.82
CA CYS A 93 2.42 0.12 11.04
C CYS A 93 2.53 1.12 12.21
N PRO A 94 3.68 1.14 12.92
CA PRO A 94 3.96 2.13 13.95
C PRO A 94 3.75 3.58 13.47
N GLU A 95 3.36 4.45 14.41
CA GLU A 95 3.25 5.88 14.15
C GLU A 95 4.63 6.48 13.77
N GLY A 96 4.62 7.49 12.91
CA GLY A 96 5.84 8.15 12.42
C GLY A 96 6.52 7.47 11.22
N LEU A 97 6.05 6.31 10.78
CA LEU A 97 6.53 5.65 9.54
C LEU A 97 5.84 6.12 8.27
N LEU A 98 4.77 6.88 8.39
CA LEU A 98 3.99 7.40 7.27
C LEU A 98 4.13 8.91 7.20
N GLN A 99 4.33 9.40 5.98
CA GLN A 99 4.15 10.81 5.67
C GLN A 99 2.92 10.95 4.76
N VAL A 100 2.00 11.83 5.16
CA VAL A 100 0.79 12.11 4.38
C VAL A 100 0.75 13.60 4.05
N TYR A 101 0.56 13.95 2.79
CA TYR A 101 0.43 15.33 2.34
C TYR A 101 -0.51 15.45 1.14
N PRO A 102 -1.12 16.63 0.93
CA PRO A 102 -2.00 16.85 -0.21
C PRO A 102 -1.18 17.01 -1.50
N VAL A 103 -1.72 16.49 -2.59
CA VAL A 103 -1.15 16.60 -3.94
C VAL A 103 -2.17 17.14 -4.94
N SER A 104 -1.72 17.36 -6.17
CA SER A 104 -2.60 17.79 -7.27
C SER A 104 -3.72 16.77 -7.53
N LYS A 105 -4.91 17.29 -7.87
CA LYS A 105 -6.04 16.47 -8.36
C LYS A 105 -5.71 15.70 -9.64
N ALA A 106 -4.64 16.06 -10.34
CA ALA A 106 -4.17 15.33 -11.51
C ALA A 106 -3.87 13.85 -11.19
N LEU A 107 -3.47 13.52 -9.95
CA LEU A 107 -3.29 12.12 -9.51
C LEU A 107 -4.61 11.30 -9.58
N GLY A 108 -5.75 11.98 -9.65
CA GLY A 108 -7.07 11.39 -9.80
C GLY A 108 -7.23 10.51 -11.04
N SER A 109 -6.57 10.89 -12.14
CA SER A 109 -6.73 10.27 -13.46
C SER A 109 -5.60 9.29 -13.77
N VAL A 110 -5.97 8.07 -14.13
CA VAL A 110 -5.04 7.01 -14.58
C VAL A 110 -4.32 7.34 -15.89
N ALA A 111 -4.81 8.33 -16.65
CA ALA A 111 -4.16 8.78 -17.88
C ALA A 111 -2.96 9.71 -17.60
N ASN A 112 -2.81 10.21 -16.37
CA ASN A 112 -1.70 11.06 -15.99
C ASN A 112 -0.58 10.20 -15.40
N GLU A 113 0.65 10.42 -15.87
CA GLU A 113 1.85 9.75 -15.36
C GLU A 113 2.95 10.78 -15.07
N GLY A 114 3.93 10.38 -14.24
CA GLY A 114 5.13 11.15 -14.00
C GLY A 114 5.34 11.57 -12.53
N PRO A 115 6.57 11.97 -12.18
CA PRO A 115 6.98 12.23 -10.80
C PRO A 115 6.31 13.46 -10.19
N ASP A 116 5.75 14.36 -11.00
CA ASP A 116 5.07 15.57 -10.53
C ASP A 116 3.76 15.27 -9.80
N LEU A 117 3.14 14.11 -10.05
CA LEU A 117 1.85 13.73 -9.46
C LEU A 117 1.90 13.47 -7.96
N ILE A 118 3.09 13.13 -7.44
CA ILE A 118 3.32 12.90 -6.02
C ILE A 118 4.04 14.06 -5.35
N ARG A 119 4.24 15.20 -6.04
CA ARG A 119 4.84 16.37 -5.40
C ARG A 119 3.85 17.01 -4.43
N PRO A 120 4.27 17.34 -3.20
CA PRO A 120 3.43 18.10 -2.28
C PRO A 120 2.97 19.41 -2.92
N LEU A 121 1.70 19.77 -2.72
CA LEU A 121 1.25 21.12 -3.04
C LEU A 121 1.98 22.12 -2.15
N ALA A 122 2.50 23.20 -2.74
CA ALA A 122 3.02 24.33 -1.98
C ALA A 122 1.89 24.88 -1.09
N VAL A 123 2.19 25.01 0.20
CA VAL A 123 1.28 25.56 1.22
C VAL A 123 1.29 27.08 1.16
#